data_AF-A0A7W8BR80-F1
#
_entry.id   AF-A0A7W8BR80-F1
#
_cell.length_a   1.000
_cell.length_b   1.000
_cell.length_c   1.000
_cell.angle_alpha   90.00
_cell.angle_beta   90.00
_cell.angle_gamma   90.00
#
_symmetry.space_group_name_H-M   'P 1'
#
loop_
_entity.id
_entity.type
_entity.pdbx_description
1 polymer ?
#
loop_
_entity_poly.entity_id
_entity_poly.type
_entity_poly.pdbx_seq_one_letter_code
_entity_poly.pdbx_strand_id
1 'polypeptide(L)'
;MTRFTRWTALTVAAALLTAGCSGGSSDDDSGNDGKSGGTALDWGRCKATGDGPAPGGDWQCATLRVPLDWSKPDGSTIGLALIRAKATGDDRLGSLLFNFGGPGGSGVSTMPSYAATAAELRERYDLVSWDPRGVAASEGVRCRDDKSIQAAESSVDGTPDTPAEEQAFLDDAADFGKGCQDAAGKLMAHVSTTDTARDMDRIRQALGDDRLNYFGISYGTELGGVYAHLFPKKVGRMTLDAVVDPSADTVGHAKNQTRGFQTALDNYLKSTGRDPGQGSREIAELLERIDAEPLPTSTSGRELTQTLALTGIVLPLYSKDGWPALTSALKAAQEGDGSELLALADGYNERDTSGRYGTTTHSQRVISCLDDKQRPTLEETKKLLPEFEEISPVFGAFLGWDTAGWCHDWPVPGQHDTPEVSAPGAAPVLVVGNTGDPATPYEGARKMADELGEDVGVVLTWKGEGHGAYGSGSDCVDSTVNAYLLDGTVPEDGKVCS
;
A
#
# COMPACT_ATOMS: atom_id res chain seq x y z
N MET A 1 17.04 5.89 -31.90
CA MET A 1 17.17 7.33 -32.20
C MET A 1 15.79 7.92 -32.42
N THR A 2 15.28 8.69 -31.45
CA THR A 2 14.23 9.76 -31.52
C THR A 2 13.75 9.97 -30.08
N ARG A 3 14.53 10.72 -29.27
CA ARG A 3 14.39 12.15 -28.98
C ARG A 3 13.32 12.46 -27.92
N PHE A 4 13.79 12.47 -26.68
CA PHE A 4 13.32 13.31 -25.58
C PHE A 4 13.06 14.75 -26.03
N THR A 5 12.04 15.40 -25.48
CA THR A 5 12.00 16.86 -25.43
C THR A 5 11.49 17.31 -24.07
N ARG A 6 12.44 17.64 -23.20
CA ARG A 6 12.27 18.49 -22.01
C ARG A 6 11.96 19.92 -22.47
N TRP A 7 11.06 20.62 -21.79
CA TRP A 7 11.00 22.08 -21.85
C TRP A 7 11.06 22.64 -20.43
N THR A 8 12.06 23.48 -20.21
CA THR A 8 12.22 24.28 -18.99
C THR A 8 12.38 25.75 -19.39
N ALA A 9 11.59 26.58 -18.69
CA ALA A 9 11.86 27.96 -18.27
C ALA A 9 11.91 29.11 -19.32
N LEU A 10 11.14 30.19 -19.07
CA LEU A 10 11.63 31.39 -18.37
C LEU A 10 10.56 32.49 -18.22
N THR A 11 10.77 33.27 -17.17
CA THR A 11 10.05 34.39 -16.54
C THR A 11 9.98 35.70 -17.35
N VAL A 12 8.95 36.52 -17.09
CA VAL A 12 9.03 38.01 -17.06
C VAL A 12 8.17 38.56 -15.93
N ALA A 13 8.69 39.57 -15.22
CA ALA A 13 8.13 40.21 -14.04
C ALA A 13 7.49 41.60 -14.32
N ALA A 14 6.59 41.97 -13.41
CA ALA A 14 6.35 43.30 -12.81
C ALA A 14 5.49 44.41 -13.51
N ALA A 15 4.41 44.78 -12.79
CA ALA A 15 4.14 46.10 -12.18
C ALA A 15 2.95 47.00 -12.65
N LEU A 16 1.99 47.14 -11.73
CA LEU A 16 1.33 48.37 -11.17
C LEU A 16 0.05 49.00 -11.78
N LEU A 17 -0.99 48.95 -10.92
CA LEU A 17 -1.97 49.98 -10.46
C LEU A 17 -3.04 50.58 -11.40
N THR A 18 -4.31 50.48 -10.99
CA THR A 18 -5.12 51.60 -10.45
C THR A 18 -6.43 51.14 -9.79
N ALA A 19 -6.94 52.01 -8.93
CA ALA A 19 -7.92 51.84 -7.85
C ALA A 19 -9.40 51.72 -8.26
N GLY A 20 -10.21 51.22 -7.30
CA GLY A 20 -11.67 51.37 -7.28
C GLY A 20 -12.26 50.93 -5.94
N CYS A 21 -12.32 51.84 -4.96
CA CYS A 21 -13.01 51.65 -3.69
C CYS A 21 -14.52 51.90 -3.82
N SER A 22 -15.33 51.02 -3.23
CA SER A 22 -16.61 51.27 -2.53
C SER A 22 -17.04 49.90 -1.97
N GLY A 23 -17.31 49.64 -0.70
CA GLY A 23 -17.76 50.46 0.42
C GLY A 23 -18.96 49.74 1.05
N GLY A 24 -18.85 49.29 2.30
CA GLY A 24 -20.02 49.08 3.17
C GLY A 24 -20.24 47.68 3.77
N SER A 25 -20.28 47.70 5.11
CA SER A 25 -20.96 46.80 6.07
C SER A 25 -20.39 45.42 6.39
N SER A 26 -19.80 45.40 7.59
CA SER A 26 -19.89 44.31 8.57
C SER A 26 -21.33 43.83 8.73
N ASP A 27 -21.51 42.52 8.77
CA ASP A 27 -22.50 41.87 9.62
C ASP A 27 -21.89 40.57 10.14
N ASP A 28 -21.98 40.40 11.46
CA ASP A 28 -21.70 39.18 12.18
C ASP A 28 -22.53 38.03 11.62
N ASP A 29 -21.88 36.91 11.29
CA ASP A 29 -22.59 35.63 11.18
C ASP A 29 -21.97 34.64 12.16
N SER A 30 -22.60 34.62 13.33
CA SER A 30 -22.61 33.50 14.26
C SER A 30 -23.04 32.23 13.52
N GLY A 31 -22.05 31.50 12.99
CA GLY A 31 -22.23 30.24 12.29
C GLY A 31 -22.58 29.08 13.23
N ASN A 32 -23.87 28.98 13.54
CA ASN A 32 -24.68 27.77 13.55
C ASN A 32 -23.96 26.46 13.97
N ASP A 33 -24.20 26.05 15.23
CA ASP A 33 -24.17 24.65 15.68
C ASP A 33 -25.18 23.84 14.86
N GLY A 34 -24.76 23.44 13.66
CA GLY A 34 -25.52 22.66 12.71
C GLY A 34 -25.44 21.18 13.06
N LYS A 35 -26.55 20.65 13.57
CA LYS A 35 -26.86 19.22 13.68
C LYS A 35 -26.21 18.38 12.57
N SER A 36 -25.29 17.51 12.96
CA SER A 36 -24.83 16.36 12.19
C SER A 36 -26.03 15.54 11.69
N GLY A 37 -26.28 15.55 10.39
CA GLY A 37 -27.41 14.86 9.77
C GLY A 37 -27.52 14.99 8.25
N GLY A 38 -26.47 15.45 7.56
CA GLY A 38 -26.41 15.49 6.11
C GLY A 38 -25.43 14.45 5.58
N THR A 39 -25.92 13.35 5.03
CA THR A 39 -25.18 12.25 4.37
C THR A 39 -24.66 12.59 2.96
N ALA A 40 -24.91 13.80 2.45
CA ALA A 40 -24.58 14.16 1.07
C ALA A 40 -23.13 14.66 0.94
N LEU A 41 -22.33 13.96 0.12
CA LEU A 41 -20.99 14.38 -0.26
C LEU A 41 -21.04 15.59 -1.20
N ASP A 42 -20.32 16.65 -0.87
CA ASP A 42 -20.12 17.80 -1.74
C ASP A 42 -18.99 17.53 -2.73
N TRP A 43 -19.36 16.99 -3.89
CA TRP A 43 -18.42 16.62 -4.94
C TRP A 43 -17.99 17.84 -5.76
N GLY A 44 -16.72 18.21 -5.65
CA GLY A 44 -16.09 19.28 -6.42
C GLY A 44 -15.05 18.76 -7.41
N ARG A 45 -14.43 19.68 -8.17
CA ARG A 45 -13.22 19.35 -8.94
C ARG A 45 -12.09 18.97 -8.00
N CYS A 46 -11.35 17.92 -8.35
CA CYS A 46 -10.13 17.57 -7.65
C CYS A 46 -9.08 18.69 -7.75
N LYS A 47 -8.31 18.86 -6.69
CA LYS A 47 -7.18 19.78 -6.61
C LYS A 47 -5.88 18.97 -6.69
N ALA A 48 -4.78 19.64 -7.02
CA ALA A 48 -3.46 19.03 -6.87
C ALA A 48 -3.20 18.76 -5.38
N THR A 49 -2.53 17.64 -5.10
CA THR A 49 -2.09 17.25 -3.75
C THR A 49 -0.57 17.43 -3.63
N GLY A 50 -0.01 17.17 -2.45
CA GLY A 50 1.46 17.10 -2.29
C GLY A 50 2.08 16.01 -3.16
N ASP A 51 1.31 14.97 -3.45
CA ASP A 51 1.76 13.73 -4.11
C ASP A 51 1.52 13.74 -5.63
N GLY A 52 0.86 14.77 -6.19
CA GLY A 52 0.65 14.82 -7.63
C GLY A 52 -0.23 15.97 -8.16
N PRO A 53 -0.24 16.16 -9.49
CA PRO A 53 -1.11 17.13 -10.14
C PRO A 53 -2.59 16.74 -9.98
N ALA A 54 -3.48 17.73 -10.15
CA ALA A 54 -4.92 17.46 -10.21
C ALA A 54 -5.22 16.49 -11.38
N PRO A 55 -6.06 15.47 -11.17
CA PRO A 55 -6.47 14.56 -12.24
C PRO A 55 -7.41 15.27 -13.23
N GLY A 56 -7.67 14.60 -14.37
CA GLY A 56 -8.52 15.13 -15.45
C GLY A 56 -9.95 15.49 -15.01
N GLY A 57 -10.66 16.27 -15.83
CA GLY A 57 -11.97 16.85 -15.48
C GLY A 57 -13.10 15.86 -15.19
N ASP A 58 -12.92 14.58 -15.53
CA ASP A 58 -13.83 13.48 -15.21
C ASP A 58 -13.85 13.12 -13.71
N TRP A 59 -12.81 13.51 -12.98
CA TRP A 59 -12.63 13.17 -11.57
C TRP A 59 -13.21 14.24 -10.65
N GLN A 60 -13.96 13.76 -9.66
CA GLN A 60 -14.55 14.57 -8.61
C GLN A 60 -13.96 14.16 -7.26
N CYS A 61 -13.72 15.13 -6.40
CA CYS A 61 -13.20 14.90 -5.06
C CYS A 61 -14.16 15.47 -4.02
N ALA A 62 -14.22 14.82 -2.87
CA ALA A 62 -15.03 15.22 -1.72
C ALA A 62 -14.32 14.85 -0.42
N THR A 63 -14.81 15.38 0.70
CA THR A 63 -14.37 14.98 2.04
C THR A 63 -15.54 14.42 2.82
N LEU A 64 -15.41 13.20 3.33
CA LEU A 64 -16.38 12.59 4.24
C LEU A 64 -15.92 12.78 5.69
N ARG A 65 -16.81 13.28 6.56
CA ARG A 65 -16.52 13.30 8.00
C ARG A 65 -16.93 11.98 8.66
N VAL A 66 -16.02 11.40 9.43
CA VAL A 66 -16.24 10.20 10.23
C VAL A 66 -15.79 10.42 11.67
N PRO A 67 -16.32 9.67 12.66
CA PRO A 67 -15.81 9.71 14.02
C PRO A 67 -14.33 9.30 14.04
N LEU A 68 -13.54 10.04 14.81
CA LEU A 68 -12.16 9.64 15.15
C LEU A 68 -12.21 8.31 15.91
N ASP A 69 -13.02 8.24 16.96
CA ASP A 69 -13.19 7.09 17.85
C ASP A 69 -14.57 6.47 17.60
N TRP A 70 -14.60 5.28 16.98
CA TRP A 70 -15.85 4.58 16.69
C TRP A 70 -16.63 4.12 17.93
N SER A 71 -15.99 4.07 19.11
CA SER A 71 -16.69 3.85 20.39
C SER A 71 -17.43 5.11 20.89
N LYS A 72 -17.12 6.27 20.31
CA LYS A 72 -17.72 7.58 20.62
C LYS A 72 -18.18 8.27 19.33
N PRO A 73 -19.24 7.75 18.67
CA PRO A 73 -19.66 8.24 17.35
C PRO A 73 -20.09 9.70 17.32
N ASP A 74 -20.50 10.27 18.46
CA ASP A 74 -20.87 11.69 18.60
C ASP A 74 -19.68 12.59 19.05
N GLY A 75 -18.46 12.04 19.05
CA GLY A 75 -17.24 12.72 19.48
C GLY A 75 -16.55 13.54 18.38
N SER A 76 -15.24 13.72 18.52
CA SER A 76 -14.41 14.39 17.51
C SER A 76 -14.43 13.61 16.19
N THR A 77 -14.40 14.34 15.08
CA THR A 77 -14.40 13.76 13.73
C THR A 77 -13.11 14.05 12.98
N ILE A 78 -12.72 13.16 12.08
CA ILE A 78 -11.69 13.38 11.06
C ILE A 78 -12.31 13.49 9.67
N GLY A 79 -11.56 14.03 8.70
CA GLY A 79 -11.96 14.06 7.30
C GLY A 79 -11.27 12.95 6.51
N LEU A 80 -12.04 12.21 5.72
CA LEU A 80 -11.53 11.27 4.73
C LEU A 80 -11.60 11.91 3.34
N ALA A 81 -10.49 11.93 2.61
CA ALA A 81 -10.45 12.36 1.22
C ALA A 81 -10.95 11.23 0.31
N LEU A 82 -11.94 11.55 -0.54
CA LEU A 82 -12.51 10.63 -1.53
C LEU A 82 -12.29 11.17 -2.94
N ILE A 83 -12.17 10.25 -3.88
CA ILE A 83 -12.16 10.51 -5.32
C ILE A 83 -13.21 9.65 -6.02
N ARG A 84 -13.85 10.19 -7.08
CA ARG A 84 -14.80 9.47 -7.91
C ARG A 84 -14.72 9.87 -9.38
N ALA A 85 -14.77 8.90 -10.27
CA ALA A 85 -15.21 9.09 -11.65
C ALA A 85 -16.58 8.43 -11.82
N LYS A 86 -17.54 9.15 -12.40
CA LYS A 86 -18.87 8.59 -12.63
C LYS A 86 -18.87 7.52 -13.71
N ALA A 87 -19.82 6.60 -13.60
CA ALA A 87 -20.11 5.65 -14.66
C ALA A 87 -20.37 6.38 -15.99
N THR A 88 -19.93 5.77 -17.11
CA THR A 88 -20.11 6.36 -18.45
C THR A 88 -21.39 5.92 -19.15
N GLY A 89 -21.97 4.77 -18.77
CA GLY A 89 -23.22 4.24 -19.31
C GLY A 89 -24.46 4.60 -18.50
N ASP A 90 -25.64 4.36 -19.08
CA ASP A 90 -26.93 4.73 -18.49
C ASP A 90 -27.46 3.70 -17.47
N ASP A 91 -26.98 2.45 -17.51
CA ASP A 91 -27.46 1.33 -16.67
C ASP A 91 -26.64 1.16 -15.37
N ARG A 92 -26.36 2.24 -14.64
CA ARG A 92 -25.49 2.25 -13.46
C ARG A 92 -25.85 1.16 -12.41
N LEU A 93 -24.86 0.38 -11.99
CA LEU A 93 -24.96 -0.70 -10.99
C LEU A 93 -24.70 -0.22 -9.54
N GLY A 94 -24.02 0.91 -9.37
CA GLY A 94 -23.61 1.41 -8.05
C GLY A 94 -22.26 2.09 -8.11
N SER A 95 -21.61 2.21 -6.96
CA SER A 95 -20.18 2.51 -6.86
C SER A 95 -19.37 1.24 -6.70
N LEU A 96 -18.18 1.20 -7.29
CA LEU A 96 -17.15 0.20 -7.02
C LEU A 96 -16.02 0.89 -6.26
N LEU A 97 -15.86 0.51 -4.99
CA LEU A 97 -14.88 1.10 -4.09
C LEU A 97 -13.54 0.36 -4.19
N PHE A 98 -12.46 1.07 -4.49
CA PHE A 98 -11.12 0.51 -4.66
C PHE A 98 -10.22 0.85 -3.47
N ASN A 99 -9.44 -0.14 -3.03
CA ASN A 99 -8.28 0.05 -2.17
C ASN A 99 -7.07 -0.69 -2.77
N PHE A 100 -5.94 0.01 -2.88
CA PHE A 100 -4.74 -0.49 -3.55
C PHE A 100 -3.70 -1.10 -2.58
N GLY A 101 -4.04 -1.21 -1.30
CA GLY A 101 -3.19 -1.81 -0.30
C GLY A 101 -2.13 -0.86 0.28
N GLY A 102 -0.92 -1.40 0.46
CA GLY A 102 0.11 -0.83 1.32
C GLY A 102 0.22 -1.64 2.62
N PRO A 103 -0.47 -1.28 3.73
CA PRO A 103 -1.30 -0.08 3.94
C PRO A 103 -0.51 1.22 3.78
N GLY A 104 -1.19 2.36 3.85
CA GLY A 104 -0.55 3.68 3.78
C GLY A 104 -0.48 4.30 2.38
N GLY A 105 -0.84 3.57 1.33
CA GLY A 105 -0.94 4.10 -0.03
C GLY A 105 -2.20 4.95 -0.23
N SER A 106 -2.07 6.07 -0.95
CA SER A 106 -3.20 6.93 -1.29
C SER A 106 -4.07 6.31 -2.39
N GLY A 107 -5.34 6.04 -2.07
CA GLY A 107 -6.33 5.66 -3.06
C GLY A 107 -6.72 6.82 -3.98
N VAL A 108 -6.70 8.04 -3.45
CA VAL A 108 -7.00 9.27 -4.20
C VAL A 108 -5.99 9.52 -5.31
N SER A 109 -4.70 9.34 -5.06
CA SER A 109 -3.64 9.52 -6.06
C SER A 109 -3.54 8.35 -7.04
N THR A 110 -3.85 7.13 -6.58
CA THR A 110 -3.71 5.90 -7.37
C THR A 110 -4.87 5.65 -8.33
N MET A 111 -6.11 5.96 -7.92
CA MET A 111 -7.29 5.66 -8.74
C MET A 111 -7.24 6.25 -10.18
N PRO A 112 -6.77 7.49 -10.41
CA PRO A 112 -6.62 8.03 -11.77
C PRO A 112 -5.63 7.27 -12.66
N SER A 113 -4.54 6.71 -12.12
CA SER A 113 -3.58 5.93 -12.92
C SER A 113 -4.13 4.53 -13.25
N TYR A 114 -4.98 3.98 -12.37
CA TYR A 114 -5.65 2.69 -12.58
C TYR A 114 -6.88 2.75 -13.50
N ALA A 115 -7.31 3.94 -13.90
CA ALA A 115 -8.56 4.17 -14.62
C ALA A 115 -8.66 3.44 -15.96
N ALA A 116 -7.54 3.25 -16.66
CA ALA A 116 -7.49 2.52 -17.93
C ALA A 116 -7.79 1.03 -17.72
N THR A 117 -7.23 0.44 -16.65
CA THR A 117 -7.48 -0.97 -16.26
C THR A 117 -8.94 -1.18 -15.85
N ALA A 118 -9.54 -0.20 -15.18
CA ALA A 118 -10.94 -0.26 -14.75
C ALA A 118 -11.94 0.31 -15.79
N ALA A 119 -11.53 0.53 -17.05
CA ALA A 119 -12.36 1.23 -18.03
C ALA A 119 -13.68 0.51 -18.35
N GLU A 120 -13.65 -0.83 -18.48
CA GLU A 120 -14.85 -1.64 -18.71
C GLU A 120 -15.79 -1.60 -17.49
N LEU A 121 -15.23 -1.67 -16.28
CA LEU A 121 -15.99 -1.53 -15.04
C LEU A 121 -16.68 -0.16 -14.94
N ARG A 122 -16.04 0.91 -15.42
CA ARG A 122 -16.59 2.28 -15.44
C ARG A 122 -17.81 2.42 -16.33
N GLU A 123 -18.07 1.49 -17.26
CA GLU A 123 -19.31 1.55 -18.05
C GLU A 123 -20.55 1.46 -17.16
N ARG A 124 -20.44 0.77 -16.02
CA ARG A 124 -21.57 0.47 -15.13
C ARG A 124 -21.36 0.91 -13.68
N TYR A 125 -20.12 1.16 -13.25
CA TYR A 125 -19.80 1.62 -11.91
C TYR A 125 -19.28 3.06 -11.87
N ASP A 126 -19.68 3.80 -10.84
CA ASP A 126 -18.84 4.90 -10.39
C ASP A 126 -17.55 4.29 -9.82
N LEU A 127 -16.40 4.65 -10.38
CA LEU A 127 -15.10 4.27 -9.81
C LEU A 127 -14.83 5.17 -8.62
N VAL A 128 -14.73 4.62 -7.42
CA VAL A 128 -14.52 5.37 -6.19
C VAL A 128 -13.28 4.85 -5.47
N SER A 129 -12.47 5.74 -4.92
CA SER A 129 -11.43 5.37 -3.97
C SER A 129 -11.31 6.45 -2.90
N TRP A 130 -10.53 6.18 -1.86
CA TRP A 130 -10.33 7.10 -0.75
C TRP A 130 -8.94 6.91 -0.15
N ASP A 131 -8.49 7.91 0.59
CA ASP A 131 -7.33 7.78 1.46
C ASP A 131 -7.82 7.29 2.83
N PRO A 132 -7.37 6.12 3.32
CA PRO A 132 -7.73 5.65 4.66
C PRO A 132 -7.33 6.63 5.77
N ARG A 133 -7.95 6.52 6.95
CA ARG A 133 -7.57 7.31 8.11
C ARG A 133 -6.08 7.17 8.41
N GLY A 134 -5.38 8.29 8.63
CA GLY A 134 -3.93 8.29 8.83
C GLY A 134 -3.10 8.23 7.55
N VAL A 135 -3.73 8.31 6.37
CA VAL A 135 -3.08 8.19 5.05
C VAL A 135 -3.25 9.47 4.24
N ALA A 136 -2.16 9.96 3.64
CA ALA A 136 -2.14 11.06 2.68
C ALA A 136 -3.05 12.25 3.07
N ALA A 137 -4.11 12.53 2.29
CA ALA A 137 -4.99 13.67 2.55
C ALA A 137 -6.01 13.44 3.69
N SER A 138 -6.06 12.24 4.27
CA SER A 138 -6.91 11.83 5.39
C SER A 138 -6.11 11.75 6.69
N GLU A 139 -5.50 12.86 7.09
CA GLU A 139 -4.63 12.95 8.27
C GLU A 139 -3.32 12.12 8.14
N GLY A 140 -2.69 12.13 6.96
CA GLY A 140 -1.44 11.40 6.68
C GLY A 140 -0.35 11.60 7.73
N VAL A 141 0.06 10.50 8.37
CA VAL A 141 1.04 10.54 9.47
C VAL A 141 2.45 10.70 8.93
N ARG A 142 3.20 11.67 9.46
CA ARG A 142 4.64 11.84 9.21
C ARG A 142 5.41 11.84 10.52
N CYS A 143 6.06 10.72 10.81
CA CYS A 143 6.75 10.47 12.08
C CYS A 143 8.11 11.17 12.21
N ARG A 144 8.81 11.43 11.09
CA ARG A 144 10.09 12.13 11.06
C ARG A 144 10.23 12.91 9.75
N ASP A 145 11.14 13.89 9.74
CA ASP A 145 11.40 14.73 8.57
C ASP A 145 12.32 14.06 7.54
N ASP A 146 12.34 14.59 6.31
CA ASP A 146 13.11 14.04 5.18
C ASP A 146 14.61 13.87 5.49
N LYS A 147 15.17 14.80 6.28
CA LYS A 147 16.59 14.76 6.67
C LYS A 147 16.86 13.59 7.61
N SER A 148 15.97 13.35 8.56
CA SER A 148 16.08 12.26 9.52
C SER A 148 15.86 10.90 8.84
N ILE A 149 14.96 10.83 7.85
CA ILE A 149 14.80 9.62 7.02
C ILE A 149 16.10 9.31 6.28
N GLN A 150 16.65 10.28 5.54
CA GLN A 150 17.88 10.08 4.78
C GLN A 150 19.08 9.74 5.69
N ALA A 151 19.15 10.33 6.90
CA ALA A 151 20.17 9.99 7.87
C ALA A 151 20.07 8.52 8.29
N ALA A 152 18.86 8.05 8.64
CA ALA A 152 18.62 6.66 9.01
C ALA A 152 18.97 5.68 7.87
N GLU A 153 18.58 5.98 6.63
CA GLU A 153 18.96 5.17 5.44
C GLU A 153 20.48 5.03 5.25
N SER A 154 21.26 5.97 5.80
CA SER A 154 22.72 5.99 5.70
C SER A 154 23.44 5.39 6.92
N SER A 155 22.78 5.32 8.07
CA SER A 155 23.45 4.99 9.35
C SER A 155 22.84 3.82 10.11
N VAL A 156 21.62 3.40 9.77
CA VAL A 156 20.93 2.26 10.38
C VAL A 156 21.01 1.09 9.42
N ASP A 157 21.66 0.03 9.86
CA ASP A 157 21.70 -1.22 9.14
C ASP A 157 20.41 -2.03 9.40
N GLY A 158 19.73 -2.43 8.32
CA GLY A 158 18.54 -3.29 8.34
C GLY A 158 18.85 -4.77 8.52
N THR A 159 20.12 -5.16 8.53
CA THR A 159 20.59 -6.53 8.79
C THR A 159 21.74 -6.56 9.81
N PRO A 160 21.54 -5.96 11.00
CA PRO A 160 22.62 -5.72 11.96
C PRO A 160 23.38 -7.00 12.32
N ASP A 161 24.71 -6.95 12.26
CA ASP A 161 25.60 -8.10 12.50
C ASP A 161 26.54 -7.91 13.71
N THR A 162 26.60 -6.70 14.28
CA THR A 162 27.26 -6.41 15.54
C THR A 162 26.29 -5.98 16.65
N PRO A 163 26.65 -6.16 17.95
CA PRO A 163 25.84 -5.65 19.05
C PRO A 163 25.60 -4.12 19.02
N ALA A 164 26.46 -3.36 18.35
CA ALA A 164 26.31 -1.92 18.21
C ALA A 164 25.24 -1.56 17.17
N GLU A 165 25.22 -2.25 16.02
CA GLU A 165 24.14 -2.07 15.03
C GLU A 165 22.82 -2.62 15.56
N GLU A 166 22.81 -3.76 16.26
CA GLU A 166 21.60 -4.30 16.89
C GLU A 166 20.94 -3.26 17.82
N GLN A 167 21.75 -2.58 18.64
CA GLN A 167 21.25 -1.51 19.49
C GLN A 167 20.77 -0.30 18.67
N ALA A 168 21.54 0.13 17.66
CA ALA A 168 21.17 1.28 16.82
C ALA A 168 19.88 1.04 16.02
N PHE A 169 19.66 -0.18 15.53
CA PHE A 169 18.47 -0.59 14.82
C PHE A 169 17.22 -0.52 15.71
N LEU A 170 17.30 -1.06 16.93
CA LEU A 170 16.19 -1.00 17.89
C LEU A 170 15.96 0.42 18.42
N ASP A 171 17.01 1.20 18.65
CA ASP A 171 16.90 2.60 19.05
C ASP A 171 16.21 3.44 17.95
N ASP A 172 16.57 3.30 16.67
CA ASP A 172 15.89 3.99 15.56
C ASP A 172 14.42 3.57 15.47
N ALA A 173 14.11 2.29 15.67
CA ALA A 173 12.75 1.80 15.67
C ALA A 173 11.89 2.42 16.78
N ALA A 174 12.41 2.48 18.02
CA ALA A 174 11.73 3.12 19.15
C ALA A 174 11.56 4.64 18.92
N ASP A 175 12.60 5.31 18.43
CA ASP A 175 12.57 6.75 18.13
C ASP A 175 11.56 7.06 17.01
N PHE A 176 11.46 6.21 15.98
CA PHE A 176 10.44 6.31 14.94
C PHE A 176 9.03 6.22 15.52
N GLY A 177 8.77 5.22 16.36
CA GLY A 177 7.47 5.03 17.02
C GLY A 177 7.07 6.23 17.87
N LYS A 178 8.01 6.81 18.63
CA LYS A 178 7.81 8.03 19.39
C LYS A 178 7.52 9.24 18.49
N GLY A 179 8.25 9.39 17.39
CA GLY A 179 7.97 10.42 16.39
C GLY A 179 6.55 10.30 15.81
N CYS A 180 6.07 9.07 15.59
CA CYS A 180 4.69 8.84 15.16
C CYS A 180 3.68 9.23 16.26
N GLN A 181 3.96 8.95 17.53
CA GLN A 181 3.09 9.35 18.64
C GLN A 181 2.97 10.87 18.75
N ASP A 182 4.09 11.59 18.61
CA ASP A 182 4.10 13.05 18.64
C ASP A 182 3.34 13.64 17.45
N ALA A 183 3.47 13.03 16.26
CA ALA A 183 2.82 13.50 15.03
C ALA A 183 1.31 13.17 14.96
N ALA A 184 0.93 11.92 15.26
CA ALA A 184 -0.45 11.45 15.12
C ALA A 184 -1.31 11.76 16.37
N GLY A 185 -0.69 11.90 17.54
CA GLY A 185 -1.39 12.13 18.79
C GLY A 185 -2.50 11.09 19.03
N LYS A 186 -3.75 11.54 19.20
CA LYS A 186 -4.90 10.65 19.42
C LYS A 186 -5.19 9.73 18.23
N LEU A 187 -4.87 10.15 17.00
CA LEU A 187 -5.15 9.37 15.81
C LEU A 187 -4.42 8.02 15.83
N MET A 188 -3.25 7.95 16.46
CA MET A 188 -2.43 6.74 16.52
C MET A 188 -3.16 5.51 17.11
N ALA A 189 -4.17 5.72 17.97
CA ALA A 189 -4.97 4.64 18.57
C ALA A 189 -6.24 4.31 17.76
N HIS A 190 -6.43 4.94 16.61
CA HIS A 190 -7.68 4.91 15.85
C HIS A 190 -7.46 4.70 14.35
N VAL A 191 -6.28 4.29 13.88
CA VAL A 191 -6.00 4.04 12.45
C VAL A 191 -6.16 2.57 12.03
N SER A 192 -6.76 1.73 12.88
CA SER A 192 -6.75 0.28 12.64
C SER A 192 -7.57 -0.10 11.42
N THR A 193 -7.27 -1.27 10.87
CA THR A 193 -8.02 -1.87 9.77
C THR A 193 -9.50 -2.02 10.13
N THR A 194 -9.81 -2.39 11.37
CA THR A 194 -11.18 -2.49 11.89
C THR A 194 -11.90 -1.14 11.86
N ASP A 195 -11.23 -0.06 12.25
CA ASP A 195 -11.80 1.29 12.21
C ASP A 195 -11.94 1.83 10.77
N THR A 196 -11.00 1.48 9.88
CA THR A 196 -11.08 1.76 8.45
C THR A 196 -12.24 1.00 7.78
N ALA A 197 -12.51 -0.25 8.17
CA ALA A 197 -13.66 -1.00 7.67
C ALA A 197 -15.01 -0.36 8.08
N ARG A 198 -15.08 0.26 9.26
CA ARG A 198 -16.25 1.05 9.66
C ARG A 198 -16.41 2.32 8.83
N ASP A 199 -15.29 2.94 8.43
CA ASP A 199 -15.31 4.06 7.48
C ASP A 199 -15.85 3.64 6.13
N MET A 200 -15.46 2.46 5.62
CA MET A 200 -16.01 1.92 4.37
C MET A 200 -17.54 1.81 4.41
N ASP A 201 -18.14 1.43 5.54
CA ASP A 201 -19.61 1.39 5.65
C ASP A 201 -20.23 2.80 5.62
N ARG A 202 -19.55 3.82 6.17
CA ARG A 202 -19.99 5.21 6.02
C ARG A 202 -19.82 5.73 4.61
N ILE A 203 -18.74 5.37 3.92
CA ILE A 203 -18.53 5.70 2.51
C ILE A 203 -19.67 5.10 1.69
N ARG A 204 -19.98 3.80 1.86
CA ARG A 204 -21.11 3.12 1.22
C ARG A 204 -22.43 3.88 1.43
N GLN A 205 -22.73 4.26 2.67
CA GLN A 205 -23.95 5.01 3.00
C GLN A 205 -23.98 6.39 2.32
N ALA A 206 -22.86 7.12 2.33
CA ALA A 206 -22.75 8.46 1.74
C ALA A 206 -22.80 8.44 0.20
N LEU A 207 -22.39 7.35 -0.42
CA LEU A 207 -22.54 7.10 -1.87
C LEU A 207 -23.97 6.70 -2.24
N GLY A 208 -24.81 6.33 -1.26
CA GLY A 208 -26.20 5.92 -1.46
C GLY A 208 -26.37 4.47 -1.92
N ASP A 209 -25.36 3.62 -1.72
CA ASP A 209 -25.42 2.22 -2.14
C ASP A 209 -25.92 1.31 -0.99
N ASP A 210 -26.85 0.39 -1.29
CA ASP A 210 -27.42 -0.52 -0.27
C ASP A 210 -26.42 -1.59 0.21
N ARG A 211 -25.50 -1.97 -0.67
CA ARG A 211 -24.42 -2.94 -0.46
C ARG A 211 -23.11 -2.37 -1.01
N LEU A 212 -21.99 -2.75 -0.41
CA LEU A 212 -20.66 -2.36 -0.87
C LEU A 212 -20.23 -3.28 -2.02
N ASN A 213 -19.97 -2.70 -3.19
CA ASN A 213 -19.13 -3.36 -4.19
C ASN A 213 -17.68 -2.89 -4.00
N TYR A 214 -16.74 -3.82 -3.95
CA TYR A 214 -15.38 -3.56 -3.50
C TYR A 214 -14.35 -4.31 -4.34
N PHE A 215 -13.23 -3.64 -4.60
CA PHE A 215 -12.04 -4.22 -5.20
C PHE A 215 -10.83 -3.87 -4.33
N GLY A 216 -10.33 -4.86 -3.59
CA GLY A 216 -9.16 -4.70 -2.73
C GLY A 216 -7.95 -5.42 -3.30
N ILE A 217 -6.81 -4.74 -3.32
CA ILE A 217 -5.51 -5.32 -3.72
C ILE A 217 -4.60 -5.37 -2.49
N SER A 218 -3.83 -6.45 -2.33
CA SER A 218 -2.80 -6.54 -1.29
C SER A 218 -3.40 -6.38 0.10
N TYR A 219 -2.90 -5.47 0.96
CA TYR A 219 -3.55 -5.10 2.23
C TYR A 219 -5.05 -4.79 2.10
N GLY A 220 -5.49 -4.26 0.96
CA GLY A 220 -6.92 -4.04 0.68
C GLY A 220 -7.74 -5.33 0.74
N THR A 221 -7.13 -6.50 0.59
CA THR A 221 -7.79 -7.81 0.75
C THR A 221 -8.11 -8.13 2.20
N GLU A 222 -7.19 -7.87 3.12
CA GLU A 222 -7.43 -7.96 4.57
C GLU A 222 -8.54 -7.00 4.99
N LEU A 223 -8.44 -5.74 4.55
CA LEU A 223 -9.47 -4.72 4.82
C LEU A 223 -10.85 -5.15 4.29
N GLY A 224 -10.91 -5.76 3.10
CA GLY A 224 -12.14 -6.33 2.52
C GLY A 224 -12.70 -7.47 3.36
N GLY A 225 -11.84 -8.39 3.82
CA GLY A 225 -12.21 -9.48 4.73
C GLY A 225 -12.77 -8.97 6.06
N VAL A 226 -12.11 -8.00 6.68
CA VAL A 226 -12.57 -7.37 7.93
C VAL A 226 -13.91 -6.64 7.72
N TYR A 227 -14.11 -5.97 6.59
CA TYR A 227 -15.41 -5.40 6.25
C TYR A 227 -16.50 -6.48 6.13
N ALA A 228 -16.21 -7.59 5.45
CA ALA A 228 -17.14 -8.69 5.29
C ALA A 228 -17.49 -9.33 6.64
N HIS A 229 -16.53 -9.44 7.55
CA HIS A 229 -16.73 -9.90 8.92
C HIS A 229 -17.67 -8.98 9.73
N LEU A 230 -17.40 -7.66 9.71
CA LEU A 230 -18.20 -6.68 10.46
C LEU A 230 -19.61 -6.46 9.88
N PHE A 231 -19.74 -6.54 8.55
CA PHE A 231 -20.96 -6.18 7.83
C PHE A 231 -21.36 -7.22 6.75
N PRO A 232 -21.52 -8.51 7.08
CA PRO A 232 -21.69 -9.58 6.08
C PRO A 232 -22.93 -9.36 5.21
N LYS A 233 -24.01 -8.80 5.77
CA LYS A 233 -25.25 -8.50 5.04
C LYS A 233 -25.18 -7.26 4.14
N LYS A 234 -24.06 -6.52 4.19
CA LYS A 234 -23.78 -5.35 3.35
C LYS A 234 -22.76 -5.64 2.26
N VAL A 235 -22.24 -6.86 2.17
CA VAL A 235 -21.39 -7.29 1.06
C VAL A 235 -22.22 -7.42 -0.22
N GLY A 236 -21.80 -6.68 -1.26
CA GLY A 236 -22.27 -6.76 -2.64
C GLY A 236 -21.35 -7.65 -3.47
N ARG A 237 -20.80 -7.12 -4.57
CA ARG A 237 -19.75 -7.79 -5.36
C ARG A 237 -18.38 -7.38 -4.83
N MET A 238 -17.63 -8.33 -4.28
CA MET A 238 -16.35 -8.10 -3.62
C MET A 238 -15.27 -8.97 -4.28
N THR A 239 -14.22 -8.31 -4.76
CA THR A 239 -13.01 -8.96 -5.29
C THR A 239 -11.81 -8.62 -4.41
N LEU A 240 -11.08 -9.65 -4.01
CA LEU A 240 -9.84 -9.57 -3.26
C LEU A 240 -8.73 -10.12 -4.15
N ASP A 241 -7.80 -9.27 -4.61
CA ASP A 241 -6.71 -9.62 -5.53
C ASP A 241 -5.34 -9.47 -4.85
N ALA A 242 -4.41 -10.38 -5.12
CA ALA A 242 -3.12 -10.48 -4.41
C ALA A 242 -3.32 -10.62 -2.88
N VAL A 243 -3.83 -11.77 -2.47
CA VAL A 243 -4.51 -11.94 -1.18
C VAL A 243 -3.57 -12.16 0.01
N VAL A 244 -3.67 -11.29 1.01
CA VAL A 244 -3.00 -11.46 2.31
C VAL A 244 -3.57 -12.69 3.01
N ASP A 245 -2.71 -13.56 3.52
CA ASP A 245 -3.07 -14.69 4.37
C ASP A 245 -3.60 -14.18 5.73
N PRO A 246 -4.91 -14.29 6.03
CA PRO A 246 -5.47 -13.74 7.26
C PRO A 246 -5.19 -14.62 8.48
N SER A 247 -4.59 -15.81 8.30
CA SER A 247 -4.23 -16.73 9.37
C SER A 247 -2.79 -16.60 9.83
N ALA A 248 -1.98 -15.82 9.12
CA ALA A 248 -0.57 -15.62 9.43
C ALA A 248 -0.41 -14.47 10.43
N ASP A 249 0.25 -14.75 11.54
CA ASP A 249 0.71 -13.72 12.48
C ASP A 249 1.93 -12.96 11.92
N THR A 250 2.46 -11.96 12.64
CA THR A 250 3.62 -11.16 12.21
C THR A 250 4.77 -12.02 11.67
N VAL A 251 5.19 -13.06 12.40
CA VAL A 251 6.31 -13.92 11.98
C VAL A 251 5.94 -14.78 10.78
N GLY A 252 4.72 -15.35 10.76
CA GLY A 252 4.19 -16.11 9.63
C GLY A 252 4.11 -15.26 8.36
N HIS A 253 3.64 -14.03 8.48
CA HIS A 253 3.53 -13.07 7.38
C HIS A 253 4.91 -12.72 6.82
N ALA A 254 5.89 -12.43 7.68
CA ALA A 254 7.27 -12.18 7.27
C ALA A 254 7.86 -13.40 6.54
N LYS A 255 7.69 -14.62 7.07
CA LYS A 255 8.14 -15.85 6.39
C LYS A 255 7.46 -16.07 5.03
N ASN A 256 6.19 -15.72 4.91
CA ASN A 256 5.46 -15.79 3.65
C ASN A 256 6.06 -14.82 2.63
N GLN A 257 6.28 -13.54 2.99
CA GLN A 257 6.97 -12.58 2.11
C GLN A 257 8.38 -13.05 1.71
N THR A 258 9.16 -13.61 2.64
CA THR A 258 10.50 -14.15 2.31
C THR A 258 10.43 -15.22 1.22
N ARG A 259 9.45 -16.14 1.31
CA ARG A 259 9.21 -17.17 0.28
C ARG A 259 8.73 -16.57 -1.03
N GLY A 260 7.82 -15.61 -0.97
CA GLY A 260 7.27 -14.94 -2.15
C GLY A 260 8.35 -14.22 -2.94
N PHE A 261 9.12 -13.33 -2.30
CA PHE A 261 10.21 -12.62 -2.95
C PHE A 261 11.31 -13.55 -3.47
N GLN A 262 11.65 -14.62 -2.73
CA GLN A 262 12.58 -15.62 -3.26
C GLN A 262 12.02 -16.33 -4.50
N THR A 263 10.73 -16.67 -4.51
CA THR A 263 10.07 -17.29 -5.67
C THR A 263 10.07 -16.35 -6.89
N ALA A 264 9.75 -15.07 -6.69
CA ALA A 264 9.79 -14.08 -7.75
C ALA A 264 11.22 -13.85 -8.28
N LEU A 265 12.21 -13.81 -7.39
CA LEU A 265 13.62 -13.73 -7.76
C LEU A 265 14.06 -14.95 -8.59
N ASP A 266 13.67 -16.15 -8.17
CA ASP A 266 13.95 -17.38 -8.92
C ASP A 266 13.33 -17.35 -10.32
N ASN A 267 12.09 -16.87 -10.44
CA ASN A 267 11.39 -16.76 -11.72
C ASN A 267 12.02 -15.70 -12.62
N TYR A 268 12.43 -14.56 -12.05
CA TYR A 268 13.25 -13.56 -12.74
C TYR A 268 14.56 -14.16 -13.26
N LEU A 269 15.33 -14.86 -12.41
CA LEU A 269 16.61 -15.46 -12.79
C LEU A 269 16.44 -16.49 -13.90
N LYS A 270 15.44 -17.38 -13.81
CA LYS A 270 15.08 -18.32 -14.88
C LYS A 270 14.77 -17.60 -16.19
N SER A 271 14.04 -16.48 -16.13
CA SER A 271 13.67 -15.70 -17.32
C SER A 271 14.89 -15.11 -18.05
N THR A 272 15.98 -14.85 -17.31
CA THR A 272 17.26 -14.39 -17.86
C THR A 272 18.18 -15.54 -18.31
N GLY A 273 17.72 -16.80 -18.19
CA GLY A 273 18.49 -18.00 -18.53
C GLY A 273 19.54 -18.38 -17.49
N ARG A 274 19.44 -17.85 -16.27
CA ARG A 274 20.37 -18.12 -15.16
C ARG A 274 19.84 -19.23 -14.24
N ASP A 275 20.75 -19.96 -13.62
CA ASP A 275 20.43 -20.87 -12.52
C ASP A 275 20.01 -20.05 -11.29
N PRO A 276 18.82 -20.29 -10.70
CA PRO A 276 18.35 -19.54 -9.54
C PRO A 276 19.29 -19.62 -8.33
N GLY A 277 19.75 -20.83 -8.00
CA GLY A 277 20.61 -21.03 -6.83
C GLY A 277 21.95 -20.31 -6.95
N GLN A 278 22.56 -20.34 -8.13
CA GLN A 278 23.75 -19.55 -8.41
C GLN A 278 23.46 -18.05 -8.41
N GLY A 279 22.40 -17.61 -9.07
CA GLY A 279 22.05 -16.19 -9.16
C GLY A 279 21.74 -15.56 -7.80
N SER A 280 21.01 -16.26 -6.93
CA SER A 280 20.73 -15.80 -5.57
C SER A 280 22.00 -15.70 -4.73
N ARG A 281 22.95 -16.66 -4.85
CA ARG A 281 24.27 -16.55 -4.17
C ARG A 281 25.06 -15.34 -4.64
N GLU A 282 25.13 -15.08 -5.95
CA GLU A 282 25.84 -13.91 -6.47
C GLU A 282 25.23 -12.58 -6.04
N ILE A 283 23.90 -12.54 -5.84
CA ILE A 283 23.19 -11.37 -5.30
C ILE A 283 23.46 -11.23 -3.79
N ALA A 284 23.41 -12.32 -3.02
CA ALA A 284 23.75 -12.30 -1.60
C ALA A 284 25.20 -11.82 -1.38
N GLU A 285 26.17 -12.36 -2.14
CA GLU A 285 27.57 -11.91 -2.11
C GLU A 285 27.74 -10.45 -2.55
N LEU A 286 26.88 -9.93 -3.43
CA LEU A 286 26.86 -8.50 -3.76
C LEU A 286 26.38 -7.68 -2.56
N LEU A 287 25.29 -8.08 -1.92
CA LEU A 287 24.74 -7.40 -0.75
C LEU A 287 25.76 -7.38 0.41
N GLU A 288 26.45 -8.49 0.69
CA GLU A 288 27.54 -8.55 1.68
C GLU A 288 28.70 -7.59 1.37
N ARG A 289 29.05 -7.40 0.09
CA ARG A 289 30.08 -6.41 -0.29
C ARG A 289 29.59 -4.98 -0.12
N ILE A 290 28.34 -4.70 -0.46
CA ILE A 290 27.72 -3.39 -0.31
C ILE A 290 27.61 -3.02 1.18
N ASP A 291 27.33 -4.00 2.03
CA ASP A 291 27.30 -3.83 3.49
C ASP A 291 28.65 -3.37 4.04
N ALA A 292 29.72 -4.09 3.67
CA ALA A 292 31.08 -3.73 4.09
C ALA A 292 31.59 -2.40 3.48
N GLU A 293 31.22 -2.10 2.23
CA GLU A 293 31.61 -0.88 1.51
C GLU A 293 30.47 -0.39 0.60
N PRO A 294 29.64 0.56 1.08
CA PRO A 294 28.53 1.12 0.32
C PRO A 294 28.97 1.64 -1.05
N LEU A 295 28.15 1.41 -2.08
CA LEU A 295 28.54 1.79 -3.44
C LEU A 295 28.32 3.28 -3.70
N PRO A 296 29.24 3.94 -4.43
CA PRO A 296 29.04 5.31 -4.86
C PRO A 296 27.85 5.41 -5.81
N THR A 297 27.18 6.57 -5.81
CA THR A 297 26.07 6.86 -6.72
C THR A 297 26.23 8.22 -7.39
N SER A 298 25.48 8.43 -8.46
CA SER A 298 25.37 9.73 -9.14
C SER A 298 24.57 10.78 -8.35
N THR A 299 23.89 10.38 -7.26
CA THR A 299 23.16 11.30 -6.38
C THR A 299 24.08 11.82 -5.30
N SER A 300 24.41 13.12 -5.36
CA SER A 300 25.33 13.76 -4.42
C SER A 300 24.96 13.52 -2.96
N GLY A 301 25.91 13.01 -2.18
CA GLY A 301 25.75 12.80 -0.74
C GLY A 301 24.92 11.57 -0.37
N ARG A 302 24.69 10.65 -1.31
CA ARG A 302 24.06 9.36 -1.05
C ARG A 302 24.88 8.22 -1.65
N GLU A 303 25.12 7.22 -0.82
CA GLU A 303 25.70 5.95 -1.21
C GLU A 303 24.59 4.90 -1.21
N LEU A 304 24.79 3.82 -1.96
CA LEU A 304 23.90 2.67 -1.91
C LEU A 304 24.35 1.79 -0.75
N THR A 305 23.61 1.84 0.36
CA THR A 305 23.75 0.90 1.49
C THR A 305 23.13 -0.45 1.15
N GLN A 306 23.44 -1.50 1.91
CA GLN A 306 22.87 -2.84 1.69
C GLN A 306 21.34 -2.83 1.79
N THR A 307 20.79 -2.10 2.77
CA THR A 307 19.35 -1.94 2.94
C THR A 307 18.71 -1.27 1.71
N LEU A 308 19.31 -0.19 1.19
CA LEU A 308 18.82 0.45 -0.04
C LEU A 308 18.97 -0.45 -1.27
N ALA A 309 20.06 -1.23 -1.37
CA ALA A 309 20.25 -2.20 -2.44
C ALA A 309 19.16 -3.27 -2.43
N LEU A 310 18.82 -3.80 -1.26
CA LEU A 310 17.75 -4.79 -1.09
C LEU A 310 16.39 -4.19 -1.50
N THR A 311 16.06 -2.99 -1.02
CA THR A 311 14.84 -2.26 -1.43
C THR A 311 14.77 -2.06 -2.94
N GLY A 312 15.90 -1.71 -3.57
CA GLY A 312 16.02 -1.56 -5.02
C GLY A 312 15.85 -2.87 -5.79
N ILE A 313 16.15 -4.02 -5.18
CA ILE A 313 15.88 -5.36 -5.74
C ILE A 313 14.41 -5.74 -5.58
N VAL A 314 13.80 -5.40 -4.44
CA VAL A 314 12.41 -5.72 -4.10
C VAL A 314 11.42 -5.07 -5.06
N LEU A 315 11.54 -3.76 -5.32
CA LEU A 315 10.59 -3.01 -6.16
C LEU A 315 10.32 -3.65 -7.54
N PRO A 316 11.34 -3.95 -8.37
CA PRO A 316 11.10 -4.52 -9.71
C PRO A 316 10.59 -5.96 -9.69
N LEU A 317 10.60 -6.66 -8.55
CA LEU A 317 10.02 -8.01 -8.44
C LEU A 317 8.49 -8.00 -8.35
N TYR A 318 7.87 -6.86 -8.04
CA TYR A 318 6.40 -6.70 -8.02
C TYR A 318 5.74 -6.88 -9.39
N SER A 319 6.48 -6.79 -10.50
CA SER A 319 5.94 -7.00 -11.84
C SER A 319 7.03 -7.43 -12.82
N LYS A 320 6.67 -8.27 -13.80
CA LYS A 320 7.58 -8.66 -14.89
C LYS A 320 8.09 -7.47 -15.69
N ASP A 321 7.32 -6.39 -15.76
CA ASP A 321 7.73 -5.17 -16.46
C ASP A 321 8.93 -4.49 -15.78
N GLY A 322 9.16 -4.76 -14.49
CA GLY A 322 10.31 -4.27 -13.73
C GLY A 322 11.60 -5.07 -13.96
N TRP A 323 11.51 -6.31 -14.46
CA TRP A 323 12.67 -7.20 -14.58
C TRP A 323 13.82 -6.66 -15.45
N PRO A 324 13.57 -5.98 -16.58
CA PRO A 324 14.67 -5.36 -17.34
C PRO A 324 15.43 -4.29 -16.55
N ALA A 325 14.72 -3.52 -15.71
CA ALA A 325 15.36 -2.53 -14.83
C ALA A 325 16.21 -3.22 -13.76
N LEU A 326 15.71 -4.33 -13.17
CA LEU A 326 16.49 -5.14 -12.23
C LEU A 326 17.78 -5.69 -12.85
N THR A 327 17.71 -6.20 -14.09
CA THR A 327 18.90 -6.69 -14.81
C THR A 327 19.94 -5.59 -15.00
N SER A 328 19.51 -4.40 -15.41
CA SER A 328 20.40 -3.25 -15.57
C SER A 328 21.04 -2.84 -14.24
N ALA A 329 20.22 -2.72 -13.19
CA ALA A 329 20.64 -2.25 -11.88
C ALA A 329 21.62 -3.23 -11.20
N LEU A 330 21.33 -4.54 -11.24
CA LEU A 330 22.25 -5.56 -10.72
C LEU A 330 23.58 -5.57 -11.46
N LYS A 331 23.57 -5.37 -12.78
CA LYS A 331 24.80 -5.29 -13.57
C LYS A 331 25.64 -4.08 -13.18
N ALA A 332 25.02 -2.89 -13.09
CA ALA A 332 25.71 -1.67 -12.70
C ALA A 332 26.32 -1.80 -11.30
N ALA A 333 25.58 -2.37 -10.35
CA ALA A 333 26.07 -2.58 -8.98
C ALA A 333 27.25 -3.56 -8.93
N GLN A 334 27.23 -4.64 -9.72
CA GLN A 334 28.39 -5.55 -9.85
C GLN A 334 29.62 -4.86 -10.45
N GLU A 335 29.43 -3.82 -11.27
CA GLU A 335 30.49 -2.99 -11.84
C GLU A 335 30.91 -1.82 -10.91
N GLY A 336 30.30 -1.71 -9.73
CA GLY A 336 30.63 -0.73 -8.69
C GLY A 336 29.83 0.58 -8.74
N ASP A 337 28.73 0.65 -9.51
CA ASP A 337 27.83 1.81 -9.57
C ASP A 337 26.48 1.49 -8.93
N GLY A 338 26.20 2.13 -7.78
CA GLY A 338 24.95 1.94 -7.03
C GLY A 338 23.77 2.77 -7.54
N SER A 339 23.94 3.58 -8.58
CA SER A 339 22.95 4.59 -8.99
C SER A 339 21.58 4.03 -9.36
N GLU A 340 21.54 2.92 -10.09
CA GLU A 340 20.28 2.36 -10.59
C GLU A 340 19.48 1.66 -9.49
N LEU A 341 20.15 0.91 -8.60
CA LEU A 341 19.49 0.34 -7.42
C LEU A 341 19.01 1.44 -6.46
N LEU A 342 19.78 2.52 -6.29
CA LEU A 342 19.35 3.65 -5.46
C LEU A 342 18.10 4.32 -6.05
N ALA A 343 18.02 4.49 -7.36
CA ALA A 343 16.85 5.06 -8.02
C ALA A 343 15.60 4.18 -7.86
N LEU A 344 15.76 2.85 -7.88
CA LEU A 344 14.67 1.92 -7.59
C LEU A 344 14.24 1.99 -6.12
N ALA A 345 15.19 2.05 -5.19
CA ALA A 345 14.90 2.24 -3.76
C ALA A 345 14.17 3.57 -3.50
N ASP A 346 14.57 4.65 -4.15
CA ASP A 346 13.89 5.96 -4.08
C ASP A 346 12.46 5.88 -4.60
N GLY A 347 12.22 5.12 -5.67
CA GLY A 347 10.87 4.85 -6.15
C GLY A 347 10.00 4.14 -5.13
N TYR A 348 10.54 3.13 -4.44
CA TYR A 348 9.84 2.39 -3.39
C TYR A 348 9.56 3.27 -2.15
N ASN A 349 10.55 4.07 -1.73
CA ASN A 349 10.47 4.95 -0.55
C ASN A 349 9.74 6.28 -0.82
N GLU A 350 9.15 6.46 -2.00
CA GLU A 350 8.49 7.70 -2.45
C GLU A 350 9.38 8.94 -2.33
N ARG A 351 10.68 8.79 -2.59
CA ARG A 351 11.65 9.87 -2.55
C ARG A 351 11.75 10.55 -3.90
N ASP A 352 11.37 11.82 -3.97
CA ASP A 352 11.47 12.60 -5.20
C ASP A 352 12.89 13.13 -5.47
N THR A 353 13.12 13.66 -6.68
CA THR A 353 14.43 14.20 -7.09
C THR A 353 14.91 15.42 -6.28
N SER A 354 14.03 16.04 -5.50
CA SER A 354 14.38 17.11 -4.56
C SER A 354 14.67 16.62 -3.14
N GLY A 355 14.56 15.31 -2.91
CA GLY A 355 14.84 14.64 -1.65
C GLY A 355 13.69 14.69 -0.65
N ARG A 356 12.46 14.97 -1.09
CA ARG A 356 11.27 14.84 -0.24
C ARG A 356 10.76 13.41 -0.29
N TYR A 357 10.35 12.88 0.86
CA TYR A 357 9.74 11.55 0.98
C TYR A 357 8.23 11.66 1.11
N GLY A 358 7.50 10.69 0.57
CA GLY A 358 6.08 10.50 0.83
C GLY A 358 5.77 10.03 2.26
N THR A 359 4.50 9.79 2.56
CA THR A 359 4.05 9.31 3.88
C THR A 359 3.76 7.82 3.92
N THR A 360 3.80 7.11 2.78
CA THR A 360 3.25 5.75 2.70
C THR A 360 3.85 4.83 3.76
N THR A 361 5.18 4.79 3.89
CA THR A 361 5.87 3.94 4.88
C THR A 361 5.56 4.32 6.34
N HIS A 362 5.33 5.61 6.61
CA HIS A 362 4.96 6.09 7.94
C HIS A 362 3.54 5.67 8.31
N SER A 363 2.59 5.89 7.39
CA SER A 363 1.21 5.46 7.54
C SER A 363 1.12 3.94 7.65
N GLN A 364 1.88 3.21 6.82
CA GLN A 364 1.97 1.75 6.85
C GLN A 364 2.34 1.26 8.24
N ARG A 365 3.44 1.76 8.79
CA ARG A 365 3.95 1.33 10.10
C ARG A 365 2.96 1.66 11.23
N VAL A 366 2.32 2.83 11.17
CA VAL A 366 1.32 3.24 12.17
C VAL A 366 0.05 2.38 12.13
N ILE A 367 -0.39 1.97 10.94
CA ILE A 367 -1.54 1.06 10.77
C ILE A 367 -1.16 -0.35 11.21
N SER A 368 -0.11 -0.93 10.64
CA SER A 368 0.31 -2.31 10.93
C SER A 368 0.64 -2.53 12.40
N CYS A 369 1.31 -1.59 13.06
CA CYS A 369 1.61 -1.72 14.49
C CYS A 369 0.40 -1.50 15.40
N LEU A 370 -0.67 -0.84 14.94
CA LEU A 370 -1.93 -0.81 15.70
C LEU A 370 -2.75 -2.09 15.47
N ASP A 371 -2.70 -2.68 14.28
CA ASP A 371 -3.44 -3.91 14.00
C ASP A 371 -2.87 -5.11 14.75
N ASP A 372 -1.55 -5.34 14.66
CA ASP A 372 -0.90 -6.53 15.23
C ASP A 372 -0.33 -6.26 16.62
N LYS A 373 -0.53 -7.18 17.56
CA LYS A 373 -0.04 -7.12 18.95
C LYS A 373 1.33 -7.76 19.18
N GLN A 374 1.81 -8.61 18.28
CA GLN A 374 3.07 -9.33 18.39
C GLN A 374 4.26 -8.40 18.30
N ARG A 375 5.23 -8.59 19.20
CA ARG A 375 6.48 -7.81 19.27
C ARG A 375 7.64 -8.75 19.60
N PRO A 376 8.12 -9.57 18.65
CA PRO A 376 9.29 -10.40 18.85
C PRO A 376 10.45 -9.60 19.44
N THR A 377 11.05 -10.15 20.50
CA THR A 377 12.26 -9.57 21.11
C THR A 377 13.48 -9.82 20.24
N LEU A 378 14.57 -9.10 20.51
CA LEU A 378 15.89 -9.37 19.91
C LEU A 378 16.28 -10.85 20.03
N GLU A 379 16.14 -11.43 21.22
CA GLU A 379 16.51 -12.82 21.49
C GLU A 379 15.61 -13.85 20.78
N GLU A 380 14.33 -13.54 20.58
CA GLU A 380 13.41 -14.37 19.80
C GLU A 380 13.73 -14.28 18.32
N THR A 381 13.97 -13.08 17.81
CA THR A 381 14.33 -12.82 16.42
C THR A 381 15.62 -13.52 16.03
N LYS A 382 16.67 -13.45 16.86
CA LYS A 382 17.93 -14.17 16.63
C LYS A 382 17.76 -15.69 16.53
N LYS A 383 16.76 -16.28 17.20
CA LYS A 383 16.44 -17.71 17.07
C LYS A 383 15.67 -18.03 15.79
N LEU A 384 14.93 -17.05 15.26
CA LEU A 384 14.17 -17.18 14.02
C LEU A 384 15.03 -16.97 12.77
N LEU A 385 16.08 -16.13 12.85
CA LEU A 385 16.95 -15.79 11.70
C LEU A 385 17.40 -17.00 10.86
N PRO A 386 17.89 -18.12 11.45
CA PRO A 386 18.30 -19.27 10.65
C PRO A 386 17.17 -19.85 9.78
N GLU A 387 15.92 -19.79 10.24
CA GLU A 387 14.77 -20.25 9.44
C GLU A 387 14.47 -19.30 8.28
N PHE A 388 14.68 -18.00 8.46
CA PHE A 388 14.51 -17.01 7.40
C PHE A 388 15.61 -17.11 6.34
N GLU A 389 16.87 -17.26 6.77
CA GLU A 389 18.03 -17.45 5.89
C GLU A 389 17.96 -18.76 5.11
N GLU A 390 17.40 -19.82 5.70
CA GLU A 390 17.11 -21.07 4.99
C GLU A 390 16.07 -20.88 3.87
N ILE A 391 15.05 -20.03 4.12
CA ILE A 391 14.05 -19.70 3.10
C ILE A 391 14.68 -18.90 1.95
N SER A 392 15.50 -17.89 2.28
CA SER A 392 16.12 -17.03 1.28
C SER A 392 17.47 -16.50 1.74
N PRO A 393 18.56 -16.76 0.98
CA PRO A 393 19.85 -16.13 1.23
C PRO A 393 19.89 -14.63 0.88
N VAL A 394 18.86 -14.10 0.21
CA VAL A 394 18.82 -12.69 -0.23
C VAL A 394 17.93 -11.86 0.69
N PHE A 395 16.74 -12.36 1.03
CA PHE A 395 15.72 -11.61 1.77
C PHE A 395 15.59 -12.05 3.23
N GLY A 396 16.16 -13.21 3.59
CA GLY A 396 15.95 -13.85 4.88
C GLY A 396 16.35 -12.99 6.07
N ALA A 397 17.60 -12.55 6.11
CA ALA A 397 18.12 -11.76 7.23
C ALA A 397 17.30 -10.48 7.45
N PHE A 398 17.03 -9.72 6.38
CA PHE A 398 16.28 -8.46 6.45
C PHE A 398 14.86 -8.65 6.98
N LEU A 399 14.08 -9.55 6.36
CA LEU A 399 12.70 -9.81 6.80
C LEU A 399 12.63 -10.49 8.17
N GLY A 400 13.67 -11.22 8.56
CA GLY A 400 13.81 -11.76 9.90
C GLY A 400 14.02 -10.66 10.94
N TRP A 401 14.97 -9.75 10.72
CA TRP A 401 15.26 -8.61 11.60
C TRP A 401 14.07 -7.66 11.75
N ASP A 402 13.33 -7.43 10.67
CA ASP A 402 12.10 -6.62 10.68
C ASP A 402 11.06 -7.15 11.68
N THR A 403 11.05 -8.46 12.00
CA THR A 403 10.12 -9.00 13.02
C THR A 403 10.36 -8.40 14.42
N ALA A 404 11.60 -8.04 14.77
CA ALA A 404 11.89 -7.29 15.99
C ALA A 404 11.72 -5.79 15.80
N GLY A 405 12.26 -5.25 14.70
CA GLY A 405 12.39 -3.80 14.50
C GLY A 405 11.08 -3.10 14.15
N TRP A 406 10.21 -3.71 13.34
CA TRP A 406 9.09 -3.00 12.72
C TRP A 406 8.16 -2.33 13.73
N CYS A 407 7.84 -3.00 14.83
CA CYS A 407 7.02 -2.40 15.88
C CYS A 407 7.70 -2.35 17.26
N HIS A 408 9.04 -2.38 17.30
CA HIS A 408 9.80 -2.31 18.54
C HIS A 408 9.37 -1.11 19.41
N ASP A 409 9.15 -1.35 20.70
CA ASP A 409 8.74 -0.34 21.70
C ASP A 409 7.62 0.60 21.23
N TRP A 410 6.66 0.06 20.46
CA TRP A 410 5.57 0.86 19.89
C TRP A 410 4.72 1.53 20.99
N PRO A 411 4.44 2.85 20.92
CA PRO A 411 3.78 3.59 22.01
C PRO A 411 2.32 3.20 22.31
N VAL A 412 1.67 2.47 21.41
CA VAL A 412 0.27 2.05 21.54
C VAL A 412 0.21 0.52 21.39
N PRO A 413 -0.53 -0.21 22.25
CA PRO A 413 -0.68 -1.65 22.09
C PRO A 413 -1.44 -1.98 20.81
N GLY A 414 -0.98 -3.02 20.11
CA GLY A 414 -1.71 -3.59 18.97
C GLY A 414 -2.99 -4.31 19.38
N GLN A 415 -3.89 -4.52 18.42
CA GLN A 415 -5.26 -4.97 18.69
C GLN A 415 -5.45 -6.48 18.62
N HIS A 416 -4.78 -7.18 17.69
CA HIS A 416 -5.08 -8.57 17.34
C HIS A 416 -3.81 -9.39 17.05
N ASP A 417 -3.88 -10.72 17.07
CA ASP A 417 -2.79 -11.58 16.52
C ASP A 417 -2.91 -11.74 15.01
N THR A 418 -4.16 -11.82 14.54
CA THR A 418 -4.55 -11.98 13.15
C THR A 418 -5.88 -11.24 12.93
N PRO A 419 -6.17 -10.75 11.72
CA PRO A 419 -7.44 -10.08 11.42
C PRO A 419 -8.62 -11.06 11.50
N GLU A 420 -9.78 -10.59 12.00
CA GLU A 420 -11.03 -11.35 11.95
C GLU A 420 -11.71 -11.13 10.59
N VAL A 421 -11.72 -12.16 9.74
CA VAL A 421 -12.31 -12.10 8.39
C VAL A 421 -13.49 -13.05 8.19
N SER A 422 -13.85 -13.86 9.19
CA SER A 422 -14.95 -14.82 9.07
C SER A 422 -16.29 -14.13 8.82
N ALA A 423 -16.92 -14.41 7.68
CA ALA A 423 -18.06 -13.66 7.18
C ALA A 423 -19.26 -14.55 6.78
N PRO A 424 -19.70 -15.50 7.63
CA PRO A 424 -20.79 -16.40 7.29
C PRO A 424 -22.07 -15.63 6.91
N GLY A 425 -22.58 -15.95 5.72
CA GLY A 425 -23.79 -15.32 5.17
C GLY A 425 -23.55 -13.97 4.48
N ALA A 426 -22.29 -13.63 4.16
CA ALA A 426 -21.97 -12.68 3.11
C ALA A 426 -22.35 -13.23 1.72
N ALA A 427 -22.39 -12.35 0.72
CA ALA A 427 -22.46 -12.79 -0.68
C ALA A 427 -21.11 -13.42 -1.10
N PRO A 428 -21.07 -14.26 -2.16
CA PRO A 428 -19.82 -14.84 -2.62
C PRO A 428 -18.76 -13.77 -2.92
N VAL A 429 -17.57 -13.96 -2.39
CA VAL A 429 -16.39 -13.09 -2.53
C VAL A 429 -15.42 -13.76 -3.50
N LEU A 430 -15.03 -13.06 -4.56
CA LEU A 430 -14.04 -13.54 -5.51
C LEU A 430 -12.63 -13.29 -4.96
N VAL A 431 -11.88 -14.36 -4.71
CA VAL A 431 -10.53 -14.33 -4.13
C VAL A 431 -9.53 -14.73 -5.20
N VAL A 432 -8.74 -13.77 -5.69
CA VAL A 432 -7.83 -13.93 -6.81
C VAL A 432 -6.40 -14.11 -6.30
N GLY A 433 -5.79 -15.25 -6.64
CA GLY A 433 -4.44 -15.60 -6.23
C GLY A 433 -3.56 -15.96 -7.43
N ASN A 434 -2.35 -15.42 -7.45
CA ASN A 434 -1.35 -15.52 -8.50
C ASN A 434 -0.16 -16.36 -8.02
N THR A 435 0.28 -17.32 -8.84
CA THR A 435 1.28 -18.32 -8.43
C THR A 435 2.68 -17.75 -8.21
N GLY A 436 3.00 -16.61 -8.81
CA GLY A 436 4.28 -15.91 -8.70
C GLY A 436 4.16 -14.56 -8.02
N ASP A 437 3.23 -14.41 -7.07
CA ASP A 437 3.14 -13.20 -6.25
C ASP A 437 4.32 -13.10 -5.26
N PRO A 438 5.11 -12.02 -5.31
CA PRO A 438 6.21 -11.84 -4.37
C PRO A 438 5.78 -11.44 -2.95
N ALA A 439 4.69 -10.66 -2.82
CA ALA A 439 4.35 -9.97 -1.58
C ALA A 439 3.22 -10.67 -0.82
N THR A 440 2.26 -11.26 -1.54
CA THR A 440 1.17 -12.04 -0.96
C THR A 440 1.10 -13.41 -1.63
N PRO A 441 1.94 -14.37 -1.18
CA PRO A 441 2.06 -15.69 -1.81
C PRO A 441 0.72 -16.40 -2.00
N TYR A 442 0.62 -17.12 -3.11
CA TYR A 442 -0.59 -17.78 -3.61
C TYR A 442 -1.41 -18.54 -2.55
N GLU A 443 -0.73 -19.19 -1.60
CA GLU A 443 -1.36 -19.97 -0.54
C GLU A 443 -2.33 -19.13 0.32
N GLY A 444 -2.10 -17.83 0.43
CA GLY A 444 -2.99 -16.89 1.14
C GLY A 444 -4.40 -16.83 0.56
N ALA A 445 -4.55 -17.03 -0.76
CA ALA A 445 -5.85 -16.98 -1.43
C ALA A 445 -6.80 -18.09 -0.94
N ARG A 446 -6.33 -19.34 -0.84
CA ARG A 446 -7.16 -20.44 -0.33
C ARG A 446 -7.49 -20.25 1.15
N LYS A 447 -6.51 -19.80 1.95
CA LYS A 447 -6.71 -19.55 3.38
C LYS A 447 -7.72 -18.44 3.65
N MET A 448 -7.67 -17.34 2.90
CA MET A 448 -8.69 -16.29 2.96
C MET A 448 -10.07 -16.82 2.56
N ALA A 449 -10.16 -17.59 1.47
CA ALA A 449 -11.43 -18.16 1.04
C ALA A 449 -12.03 -19.11 2.09
N ASP A 450 -11.21 -19.91 2.76
CA ASP A 450 -11.63 -20.81 3.84
C ASP A 450 -12.07 -20.02 5.08
N GLU A 451 -11.31 -19.01 5.50
CA GLU A 451 -11.59 -18.22 6.71
C GLU A 451 -12.86 -17.37 6.55
N LEU A 452 -13.12 -16.81 5.35
CA LEU A 452 -14.36 -16.11 5.02
C LEU A 452 -15.61 -16.96 5.28
N GLY A 453 -15.50 -18.28 5.16
CA GLY A 453 -16.53 -19.26 5.50
C GLY A 453 -17.02 -20.07 4.30
N GLU A 454 -17.68 -21.18 4.62
CA GLU A 454 -18.29 -22.09 3.63
C GLU A 454 -19.25 -21.31 2.71
N ASP A 455 -19.15 -21.57 1.40
CA ASP A 455 -19.91 -20.90 0.33
C ASP A 455 -19.69 -19.38 0.17
N VAL A 456 -18.74 -18.78 0.90
CA VAL A 456 -18.40 -17.35 0.76
C VAL A 456 -17.21 -17.15 -0.15
N GLY A 457 -16.06 -17.74 0.17
CA GLY A 457 -14.84 -17.56 -0.61
C GLY A 457 -14.81 -18.40 -1.89
N VAL A 458 -14.59 -17.76 -3.04
CA VAL A 458 -14.45 -18.41 -4.34
C VAL A 458 -13.10 -18.08 -4.93
N VAL A 459 -12.23 -19.09 -5.09
CA VAL A 459 -10.85 -18.90 -5.53
C VAL A 459 -10.76 -18.89 -7.05
N LEU A 460 -10.09 -17.87 -7.59
CA LEU A 460 -9.61 -17.78 -8.96
C LEU A 460 -8.08 -17.78 -8.94
N THR A 461 -7.48 -18.81 -9.55
CA THR A 461 -6.03 -18.92 -9.68
C THR A 461 -5.56 -18.30 -10.98
N TRP A 462 -4.54 -17.43 -10.94
CA TRP A 462 -3.77 -17.04 -12.12
C TRP A 462 -2.37 -17.65 -12.08
N LYS A 463 -2.02 -18.43 -13.12
CA LYS A 463 -0.66 -18.94 -13.32
C LYS A 463 0.23 -17.87 -13.96
N GLY A 464 0.52 -16.83 -13.19
CA GLY A 464 1.33 -15.70 -13.61
C GLY A 464 2.24 -15.17 -12.52
N GLU A 465 2.97 -14.11 -12.85
CA GLU A 465 3.94 -13.43 -12.00
C GLU A 465 3.50 -11.99 -11.74
N GLY A 466 4.02 -11.40 -10.67
CA GLY A 466 3.73 -10.02 -10.27
C GLY A 466 2.76 -9.97 -9.10
N HIS A 467 2.46 -8.77 -8.58
CA HIS A 467 1.60 -8.56 -7.42
C HIS A 467 0.25 -7.97 -7.86
N GLY A 468 -0.77 -8.81 -7.96
CA GLY A 468 -2.08 -8.50 -8.54
C GLY A 468 -2.28 -9.10 -9.93
N ALA A 469 -3.50 -9.56 -10.21
CA ALA A 469 -3.83 -10.29 -11.43
C ALA A 469 -4.71 -9.50 -12.41
N TYR A 470 -5.67 -8.72 -11.91
CA TYR A 470 -6.59 -7.97 -12.78
C TYR A 470 -5.86 -6.82 -13.50
N GLY A 471 -5.91 -6.83 -14.84
CA GLY A 471 -5.18 -5.92 -15.69
C GLY A 471 -3.72 -6.29 -15.94
N SER A 472 -3.26 -7.45 -15.46
CA SER A 472 -1.88 -7.92 -15.59
C SER A 472 -1.64 -8.75 -16.87
N GLY A 473 -2.59 -8.72 -17.82
CA GLY A 473 -2.43 -9.27 -19.17
C GLY A 473 -3.02 -10.66 -19.41
N SER A 474 -3.83 -11.21 -18.49
CA SER A 474 -4.57 -12.46 -18.71
C SER A 474 -6.04 -12.18 -19.01
N ASP A 475 -6.43 -12.33 -20.29
CA ASP A 475 -7.83 -12.20 -20.73
C ASP A 475 -8.78 -13.10 -19.92
N CYS A 476 -8.30 -14.27 -19.47
CA CYS A 476 -9.07 -15.18 -18.64
C CYS A 476 -9.38 -14.59 -17.26
N VAL A 477 -8.40 -13.94 -16.61
CA VAL A 477 -8.61 -13.27 -15.32
C VAL A 477 -9.55 -12.09 -15.53
N ASP A 478 -9.23 -11.21 -16.47
CA ASP A 478 -9.96 -9.95 -16.69
C ASP A 478 -11.44 -10.23 -17.03
N SER A 479 -11.71 -11.16 -17.96
CA SER A 479 -13.08 -11.52 -18.30
C SER A 479 -13.83 -12.21 -17.15
N THR A 480 -13.14 -12.97 -16.29
CA THR A 480 -13.78 -13.60 -15.12
C THR A 480 -14.15 -12.58 -14.06
N VAL A 481 -13.23 -11.66 -13.76
CA VAL A 481 -13.45 -10.56 -12.82
C VAL A 481 -14.55 -9.64 -13.34
N ASN A 482 -14.54 -9.29 -14.63
CA ASN A 482 -15.58 -8.46 -15.23
C ASN A 482 -16.95 -9.17 -15.24
N ALA A 483 -17.03 -10.46 -15.59
CA ALA A 483 -18.30 -11.19 -15.52
C ALA A 483 -18.85 -11.28 -14.08
N TYR A 484 -17.99 -11.42 -13.08
CA TYR A 484 -18.39 -11.36 -11.68
C TYR A 484 -18.87 -9.95 -11.28
N LEU A 485 -18.05 -8.93 -11.56
CA LEU A 485 -18.32 -7.56 -11.14
C LEU A 485 -19.46 -6.90 -11.92
N LEU A 486 -19.68 -7.20 -13.20
CA LEU A 486 -20.71 -6.57 -14.05
C LEU A 486 -21.99 -7.39 -14.09
N ASP A 487 -21.87 -8.71 -14.24
CA ASP A 487 -23.03 -9.59 -14.46
C ASP A 487 -23.43 -10.35 -13.19
N GLY A 488 -22.54 -10.47 -12.20
CA GLY A 488 -22.77 -11.27 -11.00
C GLY A 488 -22.53 -12.75 -11.22
N THR A 489 -21.81 -13.11 -12.29
CA THR A 489 -21.46 -14.49 -12.60
C THR A 489 -20.32 -14.94 -11.70
N VAL A 490 -20.64 -15.76 -10.70
CA VAL A 490 -19.64 -16.36 -9.82
C VAL A 490 -18.98 -17.54 -10.55
N PRO A 491 -17.64 -17.58 -10.69
CA PRO A 491 -16.96 -18.72 -11.32
C PRO A 491 -17.04 -19.97 -10.43
N GLU A 492 -16.72 -21.13 -11.01
CA GLU A 492 -16.47 -22.32 -10.19
C GLU A 492 -15.27 -22.07 -9.26
N ASP A 493 -15.39 -22.50 -8.00
CA ASP A 493 -14.29 -22.42 -7.04
C ASP A 493 -13.08 -23.24 -7.52
N GLY A 494 -11.90 -22.63 -7.48
CA GLY A 494 -10.67 -23.22 -8.00
C GLY A 494 -10.51 -23.11 -9.51
N LYS A 495 -11.24 -22.22 -10.19
CA LYS A 495 -10.99 -21.91 -11.60
C LYS A 495 -9.54 -21.46 -11.79
N VAL A 496 -8.89 -21.95 -12.85
CA VAL A 496 -7.48 -21.63 -13.17
C VAL A 496 -7.39 -20.91 -14.51
N CYS A 497 -6.71 -19.76 -14.50
CA CYS A 497 -6.28 -18.98 -15.65
C CYS A 497 -4.75 -19.09 -15.85
N SER A 498 -4.28 -18.80 -17.06
CA SER A 498 -2.86 -18.74 -17.44
C SER A 498 -2.50 -17.38 -18.00
#